data_AF-A0A957L7G3-F1
#
_entry.id   AF-A0A957L7G3-F1
#
_cell.length_a   1.000
_cell.length_b   1.000
_cell.length_c   1.000
_cell.angle_alpha   90.00
_cell.angle_beta   90.00
_cell.angle_gamma   90.00
#
_symmetry.space_group_name_H-M   'P 1'
#
loop_
_entity.id
_entity.type
_entity.pdbx_description
1 polymer ?
#
loop_
_entity_poly.entity_id
_entity_poly.type
_entity_poly.pdbx_seq_one_letter_code
_entity_poly.pdbx_strand_id
1 'polypeptide(L)'
;PGSMSRWHIAMARIKMSEGDLVAAQDLLRQVDKLYKRDPFPTVHLAAALQAQIWAAQGQLASALDWVRQYELTVDGELSYLREFEQLTLARILIAQYRLERQGDTIARAIHLLDRLWQAAEAGGWGRSQLQILILQALAQQERGEMAKALALIQQALRLAEPEGYMRVFIEEGQPSGNYWQPA
;
A
#
# COMPACT_ATOMS: atom_id res chain seq x y z
N PRO A 1 -13.69 -19.00 11.70
CA PRO A 1 -12.81 -19.09 10.50
C PRO A 1 -12.32 -17.73 9.99
N GLY A 2 -13.19 -16.84 9.48
CA GLY A 2 -12.78 -15.54 8.93
C GLY A 2 -12.22 -14.50 9.92
N SER A 3 -12.33 -14.73 11.23
CA SER A 3 -11.71 -13.87 12.25
C SER A 3 -10.18 -14.05 12.31
N MET A 4 -9.72 -15.30 12.20
CA MET A 4 -8.29 -15.62 12.32
C MET A 4 -7.49 -15.12 11.12
N SER A 5 -7.98 -15.26 9.89
CA SER A 5 -7.28 -14.73 8.72
C SER A 5 -7.21 -13.21 8.69
N ARG A 6 -8.30 -12.52 9.09
CA ARG A 6 -8.29 -11.06 9.26
C ARG A 6 -7.28 -10.61 10.31
N TRP A 7 -7.13 -11.37 11.40
CA TRP A 7 -6.10 -11.11 12.41
C TRP A 7 -4.68 -11.29 11.84
N HIS A 8 -4.41 -12.39 11.11
CA HIS A 8 -3.10 -12.60 10.48
C HIS A 8 -2.75 -11.49 9.49
N ILE A 9 -3.72 -11.04 8.68
CA ILE A 9 -3.52 -9.91 7.74
C ILE A 9 -3.24 -8.61 8.49
N ALA A 10 -4.01 -8.32 9.55
CA ALA A 10 -3.78 -7.12 10.35
C ALA A 10 -2.38 -7.14 10.99
N MET A 11 -1.97 -8.27 11.55
CA MET A 11 -0.66 -8.42 12.16
C MET A 11 0.48 -8.39 11.13
N ALA A 12 0.28 -8.97 9.94
CA ALA A 12 1.26 -8.88 8.86
C ALA A 12 1.52 -7.42 8.45
N ARG A 13 0.46 -6.59 8.39
CA ARG A 13 0.59 -5.16 8.11
C ARG A 13 1.34 -4.40 9.21
N ILE A 14 1.08 -4.72 10.47
CA ILE A 14 1.83 -4.15 11.61
C ILE A 14 3.31 -4.52 11.52
N LYS A 15 3.62 -5.79 11.21
CA LYS A 15 5.00 -6.24 11.04
C LYS A 15 5.69 -5.59 9.84
N MET A 16 4.96 -5.32 8.76
CA MET A 16 5.47 -4.54 7.63
C MET A 16 5.82 -3.10 8.00
N SER A 17 5.00 -2.41 8.82
CA SER A 17 5.33 -1.06 9.28
C SER A 17 6.51 -1.05 10.25
N GLU A 18 6.68 -2.09 11.07
CA GLU A 18 7.85 -2.25 11.94
C GLU A 18 9.14 -2.64 11.18
N GLY A 19 9.06 -2.90 9.87
CA GLY A 19 10.17 -3.37 9.04
C GLY A 19 10.49 -4.86 9.20
N ASP A 20 9.76 -5.60 10.03
CA ASP A 20 9.89 -7.05 10.22
C ASP A 20 9.19 -7.82 9.10
N LEU A 21 9.79 -7.75 7.90
CA LEU A 21 9.28 -8.40 6.71
C LEU A 21 9.26 -9.93 6.82
N VAL A 22 10.11 -10.52 7.68
CA VAL A 22 10.16 -11.98 7.88
C VAL A 22 8.93 -12.44 8.65
N ALA A 23 8.64 -11.82 9.79
CA ALA A 23 7.44 -12.14 10.56
C ALA A 23 6.15 -11.85 9.77
N ALA A 24 6.13 -10.77 8.98
CA ALA A 24 5.02 -10.48 8.07
C ALA A 24 4.77 -11.64 7.08
N GLN A 25 5.82 -12.16 6.44
CA GLN A 25 5.69 -13.31 5.53
C GLN A 25 5.23 -14.60 6.23
N ASP A 26 5.71 -14.87 7.45
CA ASP A 26 5.26 -16.03 8.23
C ASP A 26 3.75 -15.97 8.51
N LEU A 27 3.22 -14.79 8.81
CA LEU A 27 1.79 -14.57 9.04
C LEU A 27 0.97 -14.72 7.75
N LEU A 28 1.47 -14.22 6.61
CA LEU A 28 0.81 -14.38 5.31
C LEU A 28 0.76 -15.85 4.88
N ARG A 29 1.85 -16.61 5.10
CA ARG A 29 1.87 -18.07 4.86
C ARG A 29 0.82 -18.82 5.68
N GLN A 30 0.44 -18.32 6.86
CA GLN A 30 -0.65 -18.90 7.64
C GLN A 30 -2.02 -18.66 6.99
N VAL A 31 -2.23 -17.51 6.34
CA VAL A 31 -3.45 -17.23 5.57
C VAL A 31 -3.58 -18.20 4.39
N ASP A 32 -2.50 -18.39 3.63
CA ASP A 32 -2.49 -19.30 2.48
C ASP A 32 -2.74 -20.76 2.88
N LYS A 33 -2.16 -21.21 3.99
CA LYS A 33 -2.40 -22.57 4.52
C LYS A 33 -3.87 -22.79 4.89
N LEU A 34 -4.53 -21.77 5.42
CA LEU A 34 -5.93 -21.84 5.87
C LEU A 34 -6.93 -21.77 4.70
N TYR A 35 -6.55 -21.16 3.56
CA TYR A 35 -7.49 -20.82 2.48
C TYR A 35 -6.99 -21.17 1.08
N LYS A 36 -6.32 -22.33 0.94
CA LYS A 36 -5.66 -22.81 -0.29
C LYS A 36 -6.47 -22.72 -1.61
N ARG A 37 -7.79 -22.53 -1.58
CA ARG A 37 -8.67 -22.47 -2.76
C ARG A 37 -9.97 -21.65 -2.54
N ASP A 38 -9.91 -20.54 -1.81
CA ASP A 38 -11.13 -19.78 -1.54
C ASP A 38 -11.12 -18.41 -2.25
N PRO A 39 -12.11 -18.07 -3.09
CA PRO A 39 -12.21 -16.77 -3.79
C PRO A 39 -12.63 -15.63 -2.86
N PHE A 40 -12.20 -15.67 -1.59
CA PHE A 40 -12.49 -14.62 -0.64
C PHE A 40 -11.52 -13.44 -0.81
N PRO A 41 -11.98 -12.18 -0.62
CA PRO A 41 -11.15 -10.96 -0.67
C PRO A 41 -9.88 -11.04 0.19
N THR A 42 -9.93 -11.81 1.28
CA THR A 42 -8.84 -12.06 2.21
C THR A 42 -7.61 -12.71 1.56
N VAL A 43 -7.79 -13.64 0.62
CA VAL A 43 -6.68 -14.35 -0.05
C VAL A 43 -5.99 -13.42 -1.05
N HIS A 44 -6.78 -12.63 -1.80
CA HIS A 44 -6.26 -11.62 -2.71
C HIS A 44 -5.45 -10.55 -1.97
N LEU A 45 -5.96 -10.10 -0.82
CA LEU A 45 -5.27 -9.15 0.05
C LEU A 45 -3.95 -9.71 0.59
N ALA A 46 -3.93 -10.99 1.02
CA ALA A 46 -2.71 -11.64 1.47
C ALA A 46 -1.67 -11.77 0.35
N ALA A 47 -2.08 -12.17 -0.85
CA ALA A 47 -1.22 -12.27 -2.02
C ALA A 47 -0.64 -10.90 -2.43
N ALA A 48 -1.45 -9.85 -2.39
CA ALA A 48 -1.02 -8.50 -2.67
C ALA A 48 0.00 -7.98 -1.63
N LEU A 49 -0.22 -8.25 -0.32
CA LEU A 49 0.75 -7.93 0.72
C LEU A 49 2.07 -8.70 0.51
N GLN A 50 2.00 -9.96 0.12
CA GLN A 50 3.18 -10.76 -0.20
C GLN A 50 3.96 -10.17 -1.38
N ALA A 51 3.27 -9.69 -2.41
CA ALA A 51 3.89 -9.00 -3.54
C ALA A 51 4.57 -7.68 -3.16
N GLN A 52 3.99 -6.93 -2.21
CA GLN A 52 4.63 -5.73 -1.65
C GLN A 52 5.92 -6.07 -0.89
N ILE A 53 5.92 -7.18 -0.14
CA ILE A 53 7.14 -7.64 0.55
C ILE A 53 8.22 -8.05 -0.46
N TRP A 54 7.86 -8.76 -1.52
CA TRP A 54 8.81 -9.10 -2.59
C TRP A 54 9.43 -7.86 -3.23
N ALA A 55 8.62 -6.85 -3.56
CA ALA A 55 9.12 -5.57 -4.08
C ALA A 55 10.06 -4.88 -3.09
N ALA A 56 9.73 -4.85 -1.80
CA ALA A 56 10.57 -4.25 -0.76
C ALA A 56 11.92 -4.98 -0.58
N GLN A 57 11.95 -6.30 -0.80
CA GLN A 57 13.15 -7.13 -0.73
C GLN A 57 13.98 -7.14 -2.03
N GLY A 58 13.55 -6.41 -3.06
CA GLY A 58 14.19 -6.43 -4.38
C GLY A 58 13.94 -7.72 -5.17
N GLN A 59 13.01 -8.58 -4.72
CA GLN A 59 12.58 -9.78 -5.43
C GLN A 59 11.56 -9.42 -6.52
N LEU A 60 12.00 -8.56 -7.44
CA LEU A 60 11.12 -7.92 -8.41
C LEU A 60 10.47 -8.93 -9.39
N ALA A 61 11.18 -10.01 -9.74
CA ALA A 61 10.63 -11.06 -10.60
C ALA A 61 9.33 -11.65 -10.01
N SER A 62 9.33 -12.02 -8.73
CA SER A 62 8.15 -12.56 -8.03
C SER A 62 7.02 -11.54 -7.93
N ALA A 63 7.35 -10.26 -7.68
CA ALA A 63 6.36 -9.20 -7.64
C ALA A 63 5.70 -8.98 -9.01
N LEU A 64 6.47 -9.02 -10.10
CA LEU A 64 5.96 -8.90 -11.46
C LEU A 64 5.20 -10.15 -11.93
N ASP A 65 5.55 -11.35 -11.45
CA ASP A 65 4.76 -12.56 -11.65
C ASP A 65 3.37 -12.44 -11.04
N TRP A 66 3.27 -11.88 -9.83
CA TRP A 66 1.98 -11.60 -9.20
C TRP A 66 1.14 -10.62 -10.03
N VAL A 67 1.75 -9.54 -10.57
CA VAL A 67 1.07 -8.61 -11.47
C VAL A 67 0.50 -9.32 -12.71
N ARG A 68 1.27 -10.23 -13.30
CA ARG A 68 0.81 -11.05 -14.45
C ARG A 68 -0.32 -11.99 -14.07
N GLN A 69 -0.20 -12.69 -12.94
CA GLN A 69 -1.19 -13.66 -12.46
C GLN A 69 -2.57 -13.02 -12.20
N TYR A 70 -2.58 -11.78 -11.71
CA TYR A 70 -3.80 -11.03 -11.44
C TYR A 70 -4.24 -10.14 -12.62
N GLU A 71 -3.57 -10.26 -13.77
CA GLU A 71 -3.86 -9.54 -15.01
C GLU A 71 -3.98 -8.02 -14.80
N LEU A 72 -3.10 -7.47 -13.96
CA LEU A 72 -3.15 -6.06 -13.59
C LEU A 72 -2.47 -5.21 -14.65
N THR A 73 -3.17 -4.17 -15.09
CA THR A 73 -2.68 -3.23 -16.10
C THR A 73 -2.89 -1.80 -15.64
N VAL A 74 -1.97 -0.92 -16.05
CA VAL A 74 -1.97 0.51 -15.72
C VAL A 74 -3.22 1.21 -16.27
N ASP A 75 -3.71 0.76 -17.43
CA ASP A 75 -4.89 1.30 -18.12
C ASP A 75 -6.16 0.46 -17.88
N GLY A 76 -6.08 -0.54 -16.99
CA GLY A 76 -7.20 -1.40 -16.66
C GLY A 76 -8.35 -0.67 -16.00
N GLU A 77 -9.51 -1.33 -15.93
CA GLU A 77 -10.68 -0.82 -15.25
C GLU A 77 -10.40 -0.66 -13.74
N LEU A 78 -10.76 0.52 -13.21
CA LEU A 78 -10.63 0.81 -11.79
C LEU A 78 -11.93 0.45 -11.08
N SER A 79 -11.83 -0.35 -10.03
CA SER A 79 -12.97 -0.69 -9.17
C SER A 79 -12.54 -0.67 -7.72
N TYR A 80 -13.46 -0.28 -6.83
CA TYR A 80 -13.22 -0.28 -5.39
C TYR A 80 -12.77 -1.65 -4.88
N LEU A 81 -13.36 -2.73 -5.42
CA LEU A 81 -13.04 -4.10 -5.04
C LEU A 81 -11.60 -4.51 -5.37
N ARG A 82 -10.97 -3.85 -6.37
CA ARG A 82 -9.60 -4.13 -6.81
C ARG A 82 -8.62 -3.00 -6.49
N GLU A 83 -9.03 -2.03 -5.67
CA GLU A 83 -8.22 -0.86 -5.37
C GLU A 83 -6.88 -1.26 -4.73
N PHE A 84 -6.90 -2.30 -3.90
CA PHE A 84 -5.70 -2.77 -3.20
C PHE A 84 -4.69 -3.38 -4.17
N GLU A 85 -5.18 -4.14 -5.15
CA GLU A 85 -4.34 -4.70 -6.20
C GLU A 85 -3.73 -3.60 -7.08
N GLN A 86 -4.50 -2.57 -7.42
CA GLN A 86 -4.01 -1.44 -8.22
C GLN A 86 -2.98 -0.58 -7.46
N LEU A 87 -3.19 -0.35 -6.16
CA LEU A 87 -2.19 0.31 -5.30
C LEU A 87 -0.92 -0.54 -5.17
N THR A 88 -1.06 -1.86 -5.14
CA THR A 88 0.07 -2.80 -5.12
C THR A 88 0.84 -2.75 -6.45
N LEU A 89 0.15 -2.71 -7.59
CA LEU A 89 0.79 -2.49 -8.90
C LEU A 89 1.60 -1.18 -8.90
N ALA A 90 1.03 -0.07 -8.42
CA ALA A 90 1.74 1.20 -8.34
C ALA A 90 3.01 1.10 -7.48
N ARG A 91 2.96 0.44 -6.32
CA ARG A 91 4.13 0.18 -5.46
C ARG A 91 5.21 -0.63 -6.18
N ILE A 92 4.82 -1.67 -6.90
CA ILE A 92 5.75 -2.52 -7.65
C ILE A 92 6.42 -1.73 -8.77
N LEU A 93 5.69 -0.88 -9.49
CA LEU A 93 6.26 -0.01 -10.53
C LEU A 93 7.26 1.00 -9.95
N ILE A 94 6.97 1.60 -8.79
CA ILE A 94 7.90 2.51 -8.11
C ILE A 94 9.17 1.75 -7.68
N ALA A 95 9.02 0.56 -7.08
CA ALA A 95 10.15 -0.27 -6.68
C ALA A 95 10.99 -0.73 -7.89
N GLN A 96 10.33 -1.11 -8.98
CA GLN A 96 10.99 -1.45 -10.24
C GLN A 96 11.84 -0.29 -10.75
N TYR A 97 11.27 0.92 -10.80
CA TYR A 97 12.00 2.09 -11.24
C TYR A 97 13.20 2.39 -10.34
N ARG A 98 13.04 2.30 -9.01
CA ARG A 98 14.13 2.52 -8.06
C ARG A 98 15.32 1.59 -8.32
N LEU A 99 15.05 0.30 -8.56
CA LEU A 99 16.05 -0.77 -8.72
C LEU A 99 16.69 -0.78 -10.11
N GLU A 100 15.87 -0.69 -11.15
CA GLU A 100 16.32 -0.92 -12.53
C GLU A 100 16.57 0.37 -13.30
N ARG A 101 16.06 1.52 -12.79
CA ARG A 101 16.09 2.84 -13.46
C ARG A 101 15.59 2.80 -14.91
N GLN A 102 14.64 1.90 -15.18
CA GLN A 102 14.10 1.69 -16.51
C GLN A 102 13.08 2.76 -16.89
N GLY A 103 13.39 3.48 -17.96
CA GLY A 103 12.47 4.15 -18.88
C GLY A 103 11.23 4.81 -18.26
N ASP A 104 10.07 4.48 -18.84
CA ASP A 104 8.76 5.07 -18.57
C ASP A 104 8.04 4.46 -17.35
N THR A 105 8.66 3.50 -16.65
CA THR A 105 8.04 2.78 -15.51
C THR A 105 7.52 3.73 -14.44
N ILE A 106 8.27 4.77 -14.11
CA ILE A 106 7.83 5.78 -13.13
C ILE A 106 6.68 6.65 -13.66
N ALA A 107 6.67 6.95 -14.96
CA ALA A 107 5.57 7.67 -15.58
C ALA A 107 4.29 6.83 -15.59
N ARG A 108 4.40 5.52 -15.84
CA ARG A 108 3.30 4.56 -15.74
C ARG A 108 2.75 4.45 -14.32
N ALA A 109 3.62 4.45 -13.29
CA ALA A 109 3.19 4.47 -11.90
C ALA A 109 2.37 5.74 -11.57
N ILE A 110 2.87 6.91 -11.99
CA ILE A 110 2.19 8.19 -11.78
C ILE A 110 0.84 8.22 -12.50
N HIS A 111 0.79 7.79 -13.76
CA HIS A 111 -0.46 7.73 -14.52
C HIS A 111 -1.51 6.85 -13.83
N LEU A 112 -1.13 5.66 -13.35
CA LEU A 112 -2.04 4.80 -12.58
C LEU A 112 -2.54 5.49 -11.31
N LEU A 113 -1.65 6.15 -10.57
CA LEU A 113 -1.99 6.83 -9.33
C LEU A 113 -2.92 8.04 -9.55
N ASP A 114 -2.73 8.79 -10.63
CA ASP A 114 -3.62 9.90 -11.00
C ASP A 114 -5.03 9.40 -11.36
N ARG A 115 -5.12 8.29 -12.10
CA ARG A 115 -6.42 7.64 -12.38
C ARG A 115 -7.09 7.14 -11.09
N LEU A 116 -6.32 6.53 -10.18
CA LEU A 116 -6.81 6.07 -8.88
C LEU A 116 -7.29 7.23 -8.01
N TRP A 117 -6.59 8.37 -8.03
CA TRP A 117 -7.01 9.58 -7.31
C TRP A 117 -8.38 10.05 -7.80
N GLN A 118 -8.57 10.19 -9.11
CA GLN A 118 -9.84 10.62 -9.70
C GLN A 118 -10.99 9.67 -9.35
N ALA A 119 -10.74 8.36 -9.41
CA ALA A 119 -11.73 7.36 -9.03
C ALA A 119 -12.08 7.43 -7.54
N ALA A 120 -11.08 7.62 -6.67
CA ALA A 120 -11.27 7.72 -5.23
C ALA A 120 -11.98 9.02 -4.81
N GLU A 121 -11.75 10.13 -5.52
CA GLU A 121 -12.45 11.41 -5.33
C GLU A 121 -13.92 11.30 -5.73
N ALA A 122 -14.22 10.71 -6.89
CA ALA A 122 -15.58 10.51 -7.37
C ALA A 122 -16.37 9.46 -6.56
N GLY A 123 -15.69 8.42 -6.06
CA GLY A 123 -16.29 7.28 -5.38
C GLY A 123 -16.32 7.35 -3.86
N GLY A 124 -15.73 8.37 -3.23
CA GLY A 124 -15.68 8.51 -1.78
C GLY A 124 -14.75 7.52 -1.06
N TRP A 125 -13.66 7.08 -1.71
CA TRP A 125 -12.74 6.07 -1.16
C TRP A 125 -11.69 6.72 -0.23
N GLY A 126 -12.13 7.37 0.86
CA GLY A 126 -11.27 8.21 1.72
C GLY A 126 -9.98 7.52 2.20
N ARG A 127 -10.05 6.24 2.58
CA ARG A 127 -8.88 5.44 3.01
C ARG A 127 -7.84 5.23 1.91
N SER A 128 -8.28 5.24 0.66
CA SER A 128 -7.44 5.05 -0.52
C SER A 128 -6.80 6.36 -0.95
N GLN A 129 -7.50 7.50 -0.78
CA GLN A 129 -6.96 8.84 -1.07
C GLN A 129 -5.64 9.12 -0.33
N LEU A 130 -5.56 8.78 0.97
CA LEU A 130 -4.33 8.96 1.73
C LEU A 130 -3.17 8.10 1.18
N GLN A 131 -3.45 6.83 0.87
CA GLN A 131 -2.45 5.92 0.32
C GLN A 131 -1.99 6.35 -1.07
N ILE A 132 -2.90 6.86 -1.90
CA ILE A 132 -2.60 7.38 -3.24
C ILE A 132 -1.65 8.58 -3.13
N LEU A 133 -1.95 9.55 -2.26
CA LEU A 133 -1.10 10.73 -2.07
C LEU A 133 0.32 10.36 -1.61
N ILE A 134 0.45 9.41 -0.67
CA ILE A 134 1.75 8.91 -0.22
C ILE A 134 2.51 8.26 -1.39
N LEU A 135 1.85 7.43 -2.20
CA LEU A 135 2.49 6.79 -3.35
C LEU A 135 2.85 7.77 -4.47
N GLN A 136 2.02 8.80 -4.72
CA GLN A 136 2.36 9.87 -5.66
C GLN A 136 3.59 10.64 -5.15
N ALA A 137 3.67 10.92 -3.85
CA ALA A 137 4.83 11.61 -3.27
C ALA A 137 6.11 10.78 -3.45
N LEU A 138 6.05 9.47 -3.17
CA LEU A 138 7.17 8.56 -3.39
C LEU A 138 7.57 8.50 -4.88
N ALA A 139 6.60 8.43 -5.79
CA ALA A 139 6.90 8.42 -7.22
C ALA A 139 7.57 9.71 -7.69
N GLN A 140 7.13 10.87 -7.20
CA GLN A 140 7.76 12.16 -7.50
C GLN A 140 9.15 12.28 -6.87
N GLN A 141 9.36 11.75 -5.66
CA GLN A 141 10.66 11.67 -5.03
C GLN A 141 11.65 10.85 -5.88
N GLU A 142 11.24 9.69 -6.38
CA GLU A 142 12.09 8.86 -7.26
C GLU A 142 12.43 9.57 -8.59
N ARG A 143 11.56 10.47 -9.08
CA ARG A 143 11.85 11.33 -10.23
C ARG A 143 12.78 12.51 -9.93
N GLY A 144 13.10 12.76 -8.66
CA GLY A 144 13.85 13.95 -8.21
C GLY A 144 12.99 15.22 -8.03
N GLU A 145 11.66 15.11 -8.13
CA GLU A 145 10.71 16.23 -8.03
C GLU A 145 10.30 16.50 -6.57
N MET A 146 11.27 16.80 -5.72
CA MET A 146 11.09 16.92 -4.26
C MET A 146 10.01 17.92 -3.83
N ALA A 147 9.89 19.05 -4.54
CA ALA A 147 8.87 20.06 -4.25
C ALA A 147 7.45 19.51 -4.43
N LYS A 148 7.22 18.71 -5.48
CA LYS A 148 5.93 18.05 -5.72
C LYS A 148 5.65 16.97 -4.68
N ALA A 149 6.67 16.18 -4.32
CA ALA A 149 6.54 15.17 -3.27
C ALA A 149 6.10 15.79 -1.94
N LEU A 150 6.74 16.89 -1.53
CA LEU A 150 6.38 17.59 -0.29
C LEU A 150 4.95 18.15 -0.32
N ALA A 151 4.52 18.74 -1.44
CA ALA A 151 3.16 19.26 -1.59
C ALA A 151 2.10 18.15 -1.43
N LEU A 152 2.37 16.96 -1.98
CA LEU A 152 1.50 15.78 -1.86
C LEU A 152 1.43 15.27 -0.42
N ILE A 153 2.55 15.23 0.30
CA ILE A 153 2.56 14.85 1.73
C ILE A 153 1.78 15.87 2.57
N GLN A 154 1.93 17.18 2.30
CA GLN A 154 1.16 18.19 3.01
C GLN A 154 -0.35 18.05 2.74
N GLN A 155 -0.75 17.67 1.53
CA GLN A 155 -2.13 17.36 1.20
C GLN A 155 -2.63 16.12 1.95
N ALA A 156 -1.80 15.07 2.05
CA ALA A 156 -2.13 13.86 2.80
C ALA A 156 -2.37 14.18 4.29
N LEU A 157 -1.53 15.03 4.89
CA LEU A 157 -1.67 15.47 6.28
C LEU A 157 -2.98 16.24 6.52
N ARG A 158 -3.29 17.20 5.65
CA ARG A 158 -4.56 17.95 5.73
C ARG A 158 -5.79 17.06 5.58
N LEU A 159 -5.71 16.01 4.76
CA LEU A 159 -6.80 15.05 4.61
C LEU A 159 -6.97 14.16 5.86
N ALA A 160 -5.87 13.87 6.57
CA ALA A 160 -5.88 13.09 7.80
C ALA A 160 -6.35 13.87 9.05
N GLU A 161 -6.28 15.21 9.03
CA GLU A 161 -6.66 16.09 10.16
C GLU A 161 -8.13 15.95 10.60
N PRO A 162 -9.15 15.95 9.71
CA PRO A 162 -10.56 15.85 10.11
C PRO A 162 -10.98 14.44 10.56
N GLU A 163 -10.30 13.40 10.08
CA GLU A 163 -10.66 12.00 10.32
C GLU A 163 -10.11 11.45 11.65
N GLY A 164 -9.43 12.27 12.46
CA GLY A 164 -8.84 11.81 13.72
C GLY A 164 -7.67 10.82 13.53
N TYR A 165 -7.03 10.84 12.35
CA TYR A 165 -5.90 9.97 12.01
C TYR A 165 -4.58 10.33 12.72
N MET A 166 -4.62 11.14 13.79
CA MET A 166 -3.51 11.27 14.75
C MET A 166 -3.13 9.91 15.40
N ARG A 167 -3.96 8.87 15.30
CA ARG A 167 -3.59 7.51 15.74
C ARG A 167 -2.71 6.71 14.75
N VAL A 168 -2.57 7.13 13.49
CA VAL A 168 -1.65 6.46 12.53
C VAL A 168 -0.24 7.06 12.57
N PHE A 169 -0.07 8.25 13.14
CA PHE A 169 1.26 8.85 13.32
C PHE A 169 1.93 8.53 14.67
N ILE A 170 1.23 7.86 15.61
CA ILE A 170 1.78 7.52 16.94
C ILE A 170 2.44 6.12 16.97
N GLU A 171 2.33 5.31 15.92
CA GLU A 171 3.00 3.99 15.85
C GLU A 171 4.49 4.06 15.40
N GLU A 172 5.00 5.23 15.01
CA GLU A 172 6.37 5.41 14.49
C GLU A 172 7.35 6.12 15.47
N GLY A 173 7.14 6.03 16.79
CA GLY A 173 8.21 6.46 17.72
C GLY A 173 7.88 6.67 19.20
N GLN A 174 7.79 5.57 19.97
CA GLN A 174 8.00 5.45 21.43
C GLN A 174 7.12 6.26 22.43
N PRO A 175 6.90 5.72 23.64
CA PRO A 175 5.90 6.24 24.57
C PRO A 175 6.53 7.28 25.51
N SER A 176 6.04 8.51 25.48
CA SER A 176 6.20 9.45 26.58
C SER A 176 4.85 9.70 27.24
N GLY A 177 4.79 9.30 28.50
CA GLY A 177 3.58 9.23 29.28
C GLY A 177 2.96 10.58 29.63
N ASN A 178 1.69 10.45 30.01
CA ASN A 178 1.00 11.17 31.07
C ASN A 178 1.10 12.69 31.03
N TYR A 179 0.05 13.35 30.55
CA TYR A 179 -0.74 14.34 31.28
C TYR A 179 -1.90 14.72 30.36
N TRP A 180 -3.14 14.34 30.71
CA TRP A 180 -4.38 15.08 30.43
C TRP A 180 -5.56 14.31 31.05
N GLN A 181 -6.05 14.77 32.21
CA GLN A 181 -7.40 14.50 32.70
C GLN A 181 -8.21 15.80 32.57
N PRO A 182 -9.49 15.75 32.14
CA PRO A 182 -10.42 16.84 32.37
C PRO A 182 -11.36 16.56 33.56
N ALA A 183 -11.68 17.66 34.25
CA ALA A 183 -12.50 17.86 35.45
C ALA A 183 -11.80 17.64 36.80
#